data_AF-A4S2X1-F1
#
_entry.id   AF-A4S2X1-F1
#
_cell.length_a   1.000
_cell.length_b   1.000
_cell.length_c   1.000
_cell.angle_alpha   90.00
_cell.angle_beta   90.00
_cell.angle_gamma   90.00
#
_symmetry.space_group_name_H-M   'P 1'
#
loop_
_entity.id
_entity.type
_entity.pdbx_description
1 polymer ?
#
loop_
_entity_poly.entity_id
_entity_poly.type
_entity_poly.pdbx_seq_one_letter_code
_entity_poly.pdbx_strand_id
1 'polypeptide(L)'
;VLAALRDAHAALTLETAKTLEARGNAGRCFREEISNLARASCEATKATIRAACARAREGRAANVRRGVGAVWEASKAFAKAPKDAVRAVAARLMTCARFVKDVDDEMRALGEDEEGAAASTRTDEDDLRFCDDDFSETEMANAKALRVFVKECVALLKALILPTVKEKTARLEALEPIVDACLEFQNCVEEIGAGAYPPQDVDDLKVHVRTAREAGKKMFECVRDAGIGDDETENAFARFDETGASVSLRVD
;
A
#
# COMPACT_ATOMS: atom_id res chain seq x y z
N VAL A 1 -5.03 -5.23 -37.28
CA VAL A 1 -4.77 -5.52 -35.84
C VAL A 1 -3.34 -5.18 -35.44
N LEU A 2 -2.30 -5.78 -36.04
CA LEU A 2 -0.91 -5.47 -35.68
C LEU A 2 -0.51 -4.00 -35.90
N ALA A 3 -0.96 -3.38 -37.00
CA ALA A 3 -0.77 -1.95 -37.24
C ALA A 3 -1.43 -1.10 -36.13
N ALA A 4 -2.72 -1.33 -35.84
CA ALA A 4 -3.45 -0.64 -34.78
C ALA A 4 -2.80 -0.80 -33.39
N LEU A 5 -2.26 -1.98 -33.05
CA LEU A 5 -1.54 -2.19 -31.79
C LEU A 5 -0.21 -1.42 -31.74
N ARG A 6 0.48 -1.29 -32.88
CA ARG A 6 1.71 -0.50 -33.00
C ARG A 6 1.41 1.00 -32.89
N ASP A 7 0.34 1.47 -33.50
CA ASP A 7 -0.09 2.87 -33.43
C ASP A 7 -0.52 3.24 -32.00
N ALA A 8 -1.25 2.34 -31.32
CA ALA A 8 -1.59 2.50 -29.91
C ALA A 8 -0.34 2.56 -29.01
N HIS A 9 0.67 1.70 -29.26
CA HIS A 9 1.93 1.75 -28.54
C HIS A 9 2.66 3.10 -28.72
N ALA A 10 2.72 3.59 -29.96
CA ALA A 10 3.37 4.85 -30.29
C ALA A 10 2.65 6.05 -29.66
N ALA A 11 1.32 6.08 -29.73
CA ALA A 11 0.50 7.14 -29.12
C ALA A 11 0.69 7.20 -27.60
N LEU A 12 0.67 6.05 -26.93
CA LEU A 12 0.89 5.95 -25.48
C LEU A 12 2.31 6.38 -25.08
N THR A 13 3.32 5.98 -25.85
CA THR A 13 4.72 6.38 -25.60
C THR A 13 4.89 7.89 -25.75
N LEU A 14 4.27 8.49 -26.76
CA LEU A 14 4.28 9.92 -26.98
C LEU A 14 3.57 10.68 -25.85
N GLU A 15 2.41 10.20 -25.40
CA GLU A 15 1.67 10.83 -24.30
C GLU A 15 2.43 10.76 -22.98
N THR A 16 3.11 9.65 -22.72
CA THR A 16 4.03 9.51 -21.59
C THR A 16 5.14 10.55 -21.66
N ALA A 17 5.82 10.65 -22.80
CA ALA A 17 6.94 11.58 -22.99
C ALA A 17 6.48 13.03 -22.77
N LYS A 18 5.34 13.42 -23.36
CA LYS A 18 4.74 14.75 -23.16
C LYS A 18 4.39 15.02 -21.69
N THR A 19 3.84 14.02 -21.00
CA THR A 19 3.45 14.16 -19.58
C THR A 19 4.68 14.36 -18.69
N LEU A 20 5.77 13.65 -18.97
CA LEU A 20 7.04 13.81 -18.25
C LEU A 20 7.74 15.14 -18.59
N GLU A 21 7.78 15.51 -19.87
CA GLU A 21 8.44 16.74 -20.35
C GLU A 21 7.72 18.00 -19.86
N ALA A 22 6.39 18.05 -19.95
CA ALA A 22 5.59 19.17 -19.45
C ALA A 22 5.71 19.38 -17.93
N ARG A 23 6.26 18.40 -17.20
CA ARG A 23 6.25 18.35 -15.74
C ARG A 23 7.61 18.04 -15.14
N GLY A 24 8.68 18.40 -15.84
CA GLY A 24 10.07 18.11 -15.47
C GLY A 24 10.51 18.54 -14.06
N ASN A 25 9.73 19.39 -13.37
CA ASN A 25 9.97 19.85 -12.00
C ASN A 25 8.92 19.38 -10.97
N ALA A 26 8.12 18.35 -11.27
CA ALA A 26 6.97 17.92 -10.45
C ALA A 26 7.33 16.99 -9.27
N GLY A 27 8.58 17.02 -8.77
CA GLY A 27 8.98 16.18 -7.63
C GLY A 27 9.30 14.72 -7.98
N ARG A 28 9.83 13.94 -7.03
CA ARG A 28 10.23 12.54 -7.24
C ARG A 28 9.01 11.64 -7.25
N CYS A 29 8.10 11.78 -6.27
CA CYS A 29 6.90 10.94 -6.14
C CYS A 29 6.09 10.91 -7.45
N PHE A 30 5.85 12.09 -8.02
CA PHE A 30 5.10 12.23 -9.26
C PHE A 30 5.78 11.52 -10.44
N ARG A 31 7.09 11.74 -10.61
CA ARG A 31 7.85 11.15 -11.71
C ARG A 31 7.87 9.63 -11.63
N GLU A 32 8.02 9.07 -10.43
CA GLU A 32 7.94 7.62 -10.21
C GLU A 32 6.56 7.08 -10.60
N GLU A 33 5.48 7.72 -10.16
CA GLU A 33 4.11 7.27 -10.46
C GLU A 33 3.81 7.28 -11.96
N ILE A 34 4.11 8.39 -12.64
CA ILE A 34 3.94 8.48 -14.10
C ILE A 34 4.81 7.45 -14.82
N SER A 35 6.05 7.26 -14.38
CA SER A 35 6.96 6.28 -14.99
C SER A 35 6.46 4.84 -14.80
N ASN A 36 5.90 4.51 -13.63
CA ASN A 36 5.35 3.20 -13.34
C ASN A 36 4.10 2.91 -14.17
N LEU A 37 3.16 3.87 -14.24
CA LEU A 37 1.95 3.75 -15.07
C LEU A 37 2.29 3.62 -16.56
N ALA A 38 3.28 4.38 -17.04
CA ALA A 38 3.76 4.28 -18.41
C ALA A 38 4.43 2.94 -18.70
N ARG A 39 5.25 2.43 -17.77
CA ARG A 39 5.90 1.13 -17.90
C ARG A 39 4.86 0.01 -17.96
N ALA A 40 3.86 0.03 -17.08
CA ALA A 40 2.77 -0.94 -17.08
C ALA A 40 2.01 -0.94 -18.41
N SER A 41 1.70 0.26 -18.94
CA SER A 41 1.02 0.41 -20.22
C SER A 41 1.87 -0.09 -21.40
N CYS A 42 3.19 0.16 -21.36
CA CYS A 42 4.14 -0.38 -22.34
C CYS A 42 4.20 -1.91 -22.30
N GLU A 43 4.31 -2.51 -21.12
CA GLU A 43 4.39 -3.96 -20.97
C GLU A 43 3.09 -4.66 -21.40
N ALA A 44 1.92 -4.11 -21.05
CA ALA A 44 0.64 -4.64 -21.53
C ALA A 44 0.54 -4.63 -23.07
N THR A 45 1.03 -3.56 -23.70
CA THR A 45 1.03 -3.42 -25.16
C THR A 45 2.00 -4.42 -25.81
N LYS A 46 3.23 -4.54 -25.27
CA LYS A 46 4.22 -5.53 -25.74
C LYS A 46 3.69 -6.95 -25.59
N ALA A 47 3.08 -7.29 -24.46
CA ALA A 47 2.48 -8.60 -24.22
C ALA A 47 1.38 -8.91 -25.26
N THR A 48 0.55 -7.93 -25.59
CA THR A 48 -0.50 -8.06 -26.62
C THR A 48 0.09 -8.30 -28.01
N ILE A 49 1.13 -7.54 -28.39
CA ILE A 49 1.84 -7.72 -29.67
C ILE A 49 2.48 -9.12 -29.73
N ARG A 50 3.15 -9.56 -28.66
CA ARG A 50 3.74 -10.90 -28.57
C ARG A 50 2.68 -11.99 -28.75
N ALA A 51 1.54 -11.85 -28.09
CA ALA A 51 0.41 -12.77 -28.24
C ALA A 51 -0.13 -12.80 -29.68
N ALA A 52 -0.25 -11.63 -30.33
CA ALA A 52 -0.72 -11.55 -31.71
C ALA A 52 0.25 -12.17 -32.72
N CYS A 53 1.56 -12.06 -32.46
CA CYS A 53 2.64 -12.59 -33.30
C CYS A 53 3.01 -14.06 -32.99
N ALA A 54 2.40 -14.69 -31.99
CA ALA A 54 2.74 -16.04 -31.58
C ALA A 54 2.56 -17.05 -32.74
N ARG A 55 3.54 -17.94 -32.96
CA ARG A 55 3.47 -18.97 -34.02
C ARG A 55 2.40 -20.01 -33.75
N ALA A 56 2.25 -20.43 -32.49
CA ALA A 56 1.17 -21.32 -32.06
C ALA A 56 -0.20 -20.66 -32.27
N ARG A 57 -1.16 -21.40 -32.84
CA ARG A 57 -2.54 -20.92 -33.05
C ARG A 57 -3.42 -21.18 -31.83
N GLU A 58 -3.12 -22.24 -31.10
CA GLU A 58 -3.79 -22.59 -29.86
C GLU A 58 -3.62 -21.47 -28.81
N GLY A 59 -4.70 -21.13 -28.11
CA GLY A 59 -4.72 -20.08 -27.09
C GLY A 59 -4.49 -18.64 -27.58
N ARG A 60 -4.09 -18.42 -28.85
CA ARG A 60 -3.71 -17.10 -29.37
C ARG A 60 -4.82 -16.07 -29.22
N ALA A 61 -6.03 -16.39 -29.67
CA ALA A 61 -7.16 -15.47 -29.59
C ALA A 61 -7.51 -15.09 -28.14
N ALA A 62 -7.42 -16.05 -27.21
CA ALA A 62 -7.63 -15.79 -25.78
C ALA A 62 -6.53 -14.89 -25.20
N ASN A 63 -5.26 -15.14 -25.55
CA ASN A 63 -4.13 -14.33 -25.13
C ASN A 63 -4.20 -12.89 -25.66
N VAL A 64 -4.59 -12.72 -26.92
CA VAL A 64 -4.80 -11.38 -27.51
C VAL A 64 -5.93 -10.65 -26.79
N ARG A 65 -7.06 -11.32 -26.50
CA ARG A 65 -8.16 -10.70 -25.74
C ARG A 65 -7.73 -10.28 -24.34
N ARG A 66 -7.00 -11.13 -23.61
CA ARG A 66 -6.43 -10.78 -22.30
C ARG A 66 -5.47 -9.58 -22.40
N GLY A 67 -4.60 -9.57 -23.40
CA GLY A 67 -3.69 -8.47 -23.65
C GLY A 67 -4.41 -7.14 -23.91
N VAL A 68 -5.43 -7.14 -24.77
CA VAL A 68 -6.26 -5.95 -25.03
C VAL A 68 -6.94 -5.46 -23.75
N GLY A 69 -7.47 -6.38 -22.93
CA GLY A 69 -8.01 -6.05 -21.61
C GLY A 69 -6.98 -5.38 -20.69
N ALA A 70 -5.76 -5.91 -20.63
CA ALA A 70 -4.68 -5.33 -19.84
C ALA A 70 -4.27 -3.93 -20.34
N VAL A 71 -4.20 -3.71 -21.66
CA VAL A 71 -3.91 -2.39 -22.25
C VAL A 71 -5.01 -1.39 -21.89
N TRP A 72 -6.27 -1.82 -21.92
CA TRP A 72 -7.42 -0.99 -21.54
C TRP A 72 -7.38 -0.58 -20.07
N GLU A 73 -7.11 -1.52 -19.16
CA GLU A 73 -6.97 -1.21 -17.73
C GLU A 73 -5.75 -0.34 -17.44
N ALA A 74 -4.62 -0.56 -18.11
CA ALA A 74 -3.46 0.31 -17.99
C ALA A 74 -3.76 1.74 -18.48
N SER A 75 -4.52 1.89 -19.57
CA SER A 75 -4.95 3.19 -20.08
C SER A 75 -5.89 3.91 -19.11
N LYS A 76 -6.83 3.20 -18.48
CA LYS A 76 -7.69 3.75 -17.42
C LYS A 76 -6.88 4.18 -16.20
N ALA A 77 -5.89 3.39 -15.79
CA ALA A 77 -5.01 3.74 -14.67
C ALA A 77 -4.21 5.01 -14.98
N PHE A 78 -3.64 5.12 -16.19
CA PHE A 78 -2.94 6.32 -16.63
C PHE A 78 -3.87 7.56 -16.68
N ALA A 79 -5.13 7.40 -17.11
CA ALA A 79 -6.10 8.50 -17.09
C ALA A 79 -6.45 8.99 -15.67
N LYS A 80 -6.28 8.13 -14.66
CA LYS A 80 -6.47 8.44 -13.23
C LYS A 80 -5.17 8.89 -12.56
N ALA A 81 -4.06 9.01 -13.30
CA ALA A 81 -2.78 9.42 -12.74
C ALA A 81 -2.91 10.76 -12.00
N PRO A 82 -2.08 10.98 -10.96
CA PRO A 82 -1.99 12.28 -10.32
C PRO A 82 -1.81 13.41 -11.34
N LYS A 83 -2.45 14.54 -11.08
CA LYS A 83 -2.38 15.71 -11.99
C LYS A 83 -1.34 16.73 -11.58
N ASP A 84 -0.70 16.53 -10.44
CA ASP A 84 0.33 17.38 -9.86
C ASP A 84 1.08 16.58 -8.77
N ALA A 85 2.15 17.16 -8.26
CA ALA A 85 3.06 16.52 -7.33
C ALA A 85 2.44 16.20 -5.96
N VAL A 86 1.68 17.15 -5.42
CA VAL A 86 1.00 17.00 -4.12
C VAL A 86 -0.02 15.86 -4.20
N ARG A 87 -0.78 15.76 -5.30
CA ARG A 87 -1.67 14.63 -5.54
C ARG A 87 -0.95 13.30 -5.69
N ALA A 88 0.30 13.28 -6.16
CA ALA A 88 1.07 12.05 -6.20
C ALA A 88 1.45 11.58 -4.80
N VAL A 89 1.82 12.52 -3.91
CA VAL A 89 2.06 12.21 -2.49
C VAL A 89 0.78 11.73 -1.81
N ALA A 90 -0.35 12.39 -2.03
CA ALA A 90 -1.64 11.93 -1.52
C ALA A 90 -2.00 10.52 -2.02
N ALA A 91 -1.73 10.23 -3.30
CA ALA A 91 -1.92 8.90 -3.87
C ALA A 91 -1.01 7.86 -3.21
N ARG A 92 0.24 8.22 -2.90
CA ARG A 92 1.16 7.36 -2.15
C ARG A 92 0.63 7.03 -0.75
N LEU A 93 0.18 8.04 -0.01
CA LEU A 93 -0.45 7.86 1.31
C LEU A 93 -1.69 6.97 1.23
N MET A 94 -2.55 7.14 0.21
CA MET A 94 -3.72 6.28 0.00
C MET A 94 -3.34 4.82 -0.29
N THR A 95 -2.30 4.58 -1.08
CA THR A 95 -1.78 3.23 -1.33
C THR A 95 -1.26 2.61 -0.04
N CYS A 96 -0.51 3.37 0.76
CA CYS A 96 -0.05 2.96 2.08
C CYS A 96 -1.24 2.61 3.01
N ALA A 97 -2.26 3.46 3.05
CA ALA A 97 -3.43 3.25 3.88
C ALA A 97 -4.22 2.01 3.48
N ARG A 98 -4.30 1.70 2.17
CA ARG A 98 -4.93 0.47 1.70
C ARG A 98 -4.16 -0.75 2.18
N PHE A 99 -2.84 -0.76 1.97
CA PHE A 99 -1.99 -1.86 2.41
C PHE A 99 -2.10 -2.13 3.93
N VAL A 100 -1.93 -1.09 4.74
CA VAL A 100 -2.01 -1.19 6.21
C VAL A 100 -3.41 -1.59 6.67
N LYS A 101 -4.45 -1.17 5.95
CA LYS A 101 -5.83 -1.61 6.22
C LYS A 101 -6.03 -3.08 5.88
N ASP A 102 -5.42 -3.58 4.81
CA ASP A 102 -5.49 -4.99 4.47
C ASP A 102 -4.84 -5.84 5.59
N VAL A 103 -3.71 -5.38 6.16
CA VAL A 103 -3.11 -6.00 7.37
C VAL A 103 -4.03 -5.93 8.59
N ASP A 104 -4.68 -4.79 8.88
CA ASP A 104 -5.69 -4.68 9.96
C ASP A 104 -6.86 -5.66 9.76
N ASP A 105 -7.32 -5.81 8.52
CA ASP A 105 -8.41 -6.72 8.16
C ASP A 105 -7.98 -8.19 8.31
N GLU A 106 -6.72 -8.54 8.01
CA GLU A 106 -6.15 -9.88 8.25
C GLU A 106 -6.02 -10.16 9.75
N MET A 107 -5.44 -9.22 10.52
CA MET A 107 -5.28 -9.34 11.97
C MET A 107 -6.62 -9.29 12.72
N ARG A 108 -7.72 -8.88 12.08
CA ARG A 108 -9.04 -8.82 12.70
C ARG A 108 -9.50 -10.17 13.24
N ALA A 109 -9.10 -11.25 12.57
CA ALA A 109 -9.39 -12.62 12.97
C ALA A 109 -8.80 -12.96 14.36
N LEU A 110 -7.70 -12.32 14.77
CA LEU A 110 -6.99 -12.57 16.04
C LEU A 110 -7.64 -11.94 17.28
N GLY A 111 -8.94 -11.65 17.24
CA GLY A 111 -9.65 -11.05 18.37
C GLY A 111 -11.17 -11.02 18.23
N GLU A 112 -11.74 -11.95 17.48
CA GLU A 112 -13.16 -12.30 17.62
C GLU A 112 -13.27 -13.40 18.68
N ASP A 113 -13.22 -13.02 19.95
CA ASP A 113 -13.55 -13.93 21.04
C ASP A 113 -15.08 -14.17 21.02
N GLU A 114 -15.49 -15.42 20.74
CA GLU A 114 -16.67 -16.11 21.25
C GLU A 114 -18.06 -15.43 21.16
N GLU A 115 -18.74 -15.53 20.01
CA GLU A 115 -20.19 -15.82 19.96
C GLU A 115 -20.60 -16.21 18.52
N GLY A 116 -20.27 -17.43 18.09
CA GLY A 116 -20.91 -18.01 16.90
C GLY A 116 -20.09 -18.91 16.00
N ALA A 117 -18.81 -19.15 16.27
CA ALA A 117 -18.07 -20.20 15.56
C ALA A 117 -18.45 -21.58 16.13
N ALA A 118 -19.65 -22.05 15.77
CA ALA A 118 -20.00 -23.45 15.91
C ALA A 118 -18.87 -24.25 15.24
N ALA A 119 -18.16 -25.03 16.05
CA ALA A 119 -17.10 -25.93 15.62
C ALA A 119 -17.53 -26.69 14.37
N SER A 120 -17.05 -26.25 13.20
CA SER A 120 -17.03 -27.08 12.01
C SER A 120 -15.72 -27.82 12.05
N THR A 121 -15.73 -28.94 12.77
CA THR A 121 -14.72 -29.99 12.66
C THR A 121 -14.72 -30.55 11.25
N ARG A 122 -14.00 -29.86 10.36
CA ARG A 122 -13.47 -30.42 9.13
C ARG A 122 -12.03 -29.96 9.00
N THR A 123 -11.17 -30.69 9.70
CA THR A 123 -9.73 -30.68 9.51
C THR A 123 -9.46 -31.21 8.11
N ASP A 124 -9.46 -30.32 7.11
CA ASP A 124 -8.70 -30.58 5.89
C ASP A 124 -7.23 -30.36 6.24
N GLU A 125 -6.40 -31.37 6.05
CA GLU A 125 -4.95 -31.35 6.32
C GLU A 125 -4.17 -30.34 5.45
N ASP A 126 -4.87 -29.61 4.57
CA ASP A 126 -4.36 -28.54 3.71
C ASP A 126 -4.79 -27.12 4.16
N ASP A 127 -5.45 -26.99 5.31
CA ASP A 127 -5.85 -25.69 5.83
C ASP A 127 -4.73 -25.05 6.65
N LEU A 128 -3.91 -24.21 6.02
CA LEU A 128 -2.87 -23.37 6.64
C LEU A 128 -3.44 -22.26 7.57
N ARG A 129 -4.64 -22.47 8.12
CA ARG A 129 -5.28 -21.53 9.03
C ARG A 129 -4.87 -21.87 10.46
N PHE A 130 -4.20 -20.93 11.11
CA PHE A 130 -3.91 -21.01 12.55
C PHE A 130 -5.24 -21.06 13.33
N CYS A 131 -5.37 -22.04 14.22
CA CYS A 131 -6.45 -22.14 15.20
C CYS A 131 -6.04 -21.44 16.50
N ASP A 132 -7.01 -21.10 17.35
CA ASP A 132 -6.72 -20.48 18.65
C ASP A 132 -5.83 -21.36 19.55
N ASP A 133 -5.89 -22.69 19.37
CA ASP A 133 -5.03 -23.67 20.06
C ASP A 133 -3.55 -23.61 19.64
N ASP A 134 -3.22 -22.91 18.55
CA ASP A 134 -1.84 -22.72 18.07
C ASP A 134 -1.12 -21.56 18.79
N PHE A 135 -1.85 -20.73 19.55
CA PHE A 135 -1.31 -19.60 20.30
C PHE A 135 -1.18 -19.93 21.78
N SER A 136 -0.09 -19.53 22.41
CA SER A 136 -0.08 -19.36 23.86
C SER A 136 -0.94 -18.17 24.30
N GLU A 137 -1.33 -18.14 25.58
CA GLU A 137 -2.01 -16.96 26.15
C GLU A 137 -1.19 -15.68 25.97
N THR A 138 0.14 -15.78 26.07
CA THR A 138 1.07 -14.66 25.88
C THR A 138 1.13 -14.23 24.42
N GLU A 139 1.22 -15.17 23.48
CA GLU A 139 1.26 -14.88 22.04
C GLU A 139 -0.05 -14.24 21.58
N MET A 140 -1.19 -14.72 22.06
CA MET A 140 -2.50 -14.12 21.76
C MET A 140 -2.60 -12.70 22.35
N ALA A 141 -2.09 -12.48 23.56
CA ALA A 141 -2.05 -11.15 24.16
C ALA A 141 -1.15 -10.17 23.37
N ASN A 142 0.02 -10.64 22.91
CA ASN A 142 0.91 -9.88 22.03
C ASN A 142 0.21 -9.52 20.71
N ALA A 143 -0.42 -10.49 20.05
CA ALA A 143 -1.14 -10.30 18.79
C ALA A 143 -2.27 -9.26 18.93
N LYS A 144 -3.06 -9.33 20.01
CA LYS A 144 -4.10 -8.35 20.32
C LYS A 144 -3.51 -6.94 20.52
N ALA A 145 -2.37 -6.82 21.21
CA ALA A 145 -1.69 -5.52 21.39
C ALA A 145 -1.16 -4.94 20.05
N LEU A 146 -0.55 -5.78 19.21
CA LEU A 146 -0.07 -5.38 17.88
C LEU A 146 -1.21 -4.93 16.96
N ARG A 147 -2.35 -5.63 16.98
CA ARG A 147 -3.54 -5.23 16.23
C ARG A 147 -4.03 -3.84 16.64
N VAL A 148 -4.07 -3.53 17.93
CA VAL A 148 -4.45 -2.18 18.40
C VAL A 148 -3.51 -1.12 17.82
N PHE A 149 -2.20 -1.40 17.77
CA PHE A 149 -1.24 -0.52 17.13
C PHE A 149 -1.46 -0.38 15.61
N VAL A 150 -1.69 -1.48 14.88
CA VAL A 150 -1.97 -1.46 13.43
C VAL A 150 -3.24 -0.66 13.12
N LYS A 151 -4.27 -0.77 13.97
CA LYS A 151 -5.49 0.05 13.84
C LYS A 151 -5.20 1.55 13.95
N GLU A 152 -4.34 1.96 14.88
CA GLU A 152 -3.90 3.37 14.97
C GLU A 152 -3.00 3.78 13.80
N CYS A 153 -2.24 2.86 13.20
CA CYS A 153 -1.54 3.10 11.93
C CYS A 153 -2.51 3.48 10.80
N VAL A 154 -3.63 2.76 10.67
CA VAL A 154 -4.70 3.10 9.71
C VAL A 154 -5.30 4.48 10.02
N ALA A 155 -5.54 4.79 11.29
CA ALA A 155 -6.11 6.07 11.71
C ALA A 155 -5.19 7.24 11.37
N LEU A 156 -3.88 7.12 11.66
CA LEU A 156 -2.87 8.11 11.30
C LEU A 156 -2.88 8.37 9.78
N LEU A 157 -2.79 7.32 8.97
CA LEU A 157 -2.74 7.47 7.51
C LEU A 157 -4.00 8.17 6.97
N LYS A 158 -5.20 7.84 7.48
CA LYS A 158 -6.44 8.51 7.11
C LYS A 158 -6.41 10.01 7.43
N ALA A 159 -5.93 10.36 8.62
CA ALA A 159 -5.81 11.75 9.06
C ALA A 159 -4.81 12.54 8.19
N LEU A 160 -3.72 11.91 7.72
CA LEU A 160 -2.74 12.55 6.84
C LEU A 160 -3.24 12.73 5.40
N ILE A 161 -4.09 11.83 4.88
CA ILE A 161 -4.56 11.85 3.49
C ILE A 161 -5.45 13.07 3.22
N LEU A 162 -6.48 13.29 4.04
CA LEU A 162 -7.50 14.28 3.77
C LEU A 162 -6.95 15.72 3.58
N PRO A 163 -6.09 16.24 4.47
CA PRO A 163 -5.56 17.59 4.33
C PRO A 163 -4.56 17.66 3.15
N THR A 164 -3.79 16.59 2.89
CA THR A 164 -2.88 16.52 1.72
C THR A 164 -3.63 16.55 0.38
N VAL A 165 -4.83 15.98 0.31
CA VAL A 165 -5.67 16.04 -0.90
C VAL A 165 -6.26 17.43 -1.14
N LYS A 166 -6.61 18.14 -0.05
CA LYS A 166 -7.28 19.45 -0.11
C LYS A 166 -6.31 20.59 -0.42
N GLU A 167 -5.10 20.52 0.10
CA GLU A 167 -4.13 21.61 -0.01
C GLU A 167 -3.43 21.61 -1.37
N LYS A 168 -3.58 22.71 -2.12
CA LYS A 168 -2.99 22.86 -3.46
C LYS A 168 -1.68 23.66 -3.43
N THR A 169 -1.41 24.35 -2.32
CA THR A 169 -0.26 25.24 -2.15
C THR A 169 0.78 24.69 -1.18
N ALA A 170 0.66 23.40 -0.85
CA ALA A 170 1.60 22.68 0.00
C ALA A 170 3.05 22.83 -0.48
N ARG A 171 3.98 22.95 0.47
CA ARG A 171 5.43 22.99 0.16
C ARG A 171 5.87 21.58 -0.23
N LEU A 172 6.03 21.35 -1.54
CA LEU A 172 6.33 20.04 -2.08
C LEU A 172 7.63 19.45 -1.51
N GLU A 173 8.64 20.29 -1.31
CA GLU A 173 9.95 19.88 -0.80
C GLU A 173 9.86 19.26 0.60
N ALA A 174 8.91 19.72 1.41
CA ALA A 174 8.63 19.16 2.74
C ALA A 174 7.81 17.86 2.66
N LEU A 175 7.02 17.65 1.60
CA LEU A 175 6.22 16.44 1.39
C LEU A 175 6.98 15.29 0.76
N GLU A 176 7.95 15.55 -0.12
CA GLU A 176 8.66 14.49 -0.86
C GLU A 176 9.26 13.36 0.02
N PRO A 177 9.79 13.63 1.24
CA PRO A 177 10.28 12.55 2.12
C PRO A 177 9.20 11.57 2.59
N ILE A 178 7.90 11.87 2.44
CA ILE A 178 6.79 10.93 2.71
C ILE A 178 6.93 9.66 1.87
N VAL A 179 7.50 9.73 0.67
CA VAL A 179 7.59 8.56 -0.22
C VAL A 179 8.38 7.44 0.45
N ASP A 180 9.55 7.76 0.99
CA ASP A 180 10.42 6.79 1.64
C ASP A 180 9.83 6.38 2.99
N ALA A 181 9.24 7.31 3.74
CA ALA A 181 8.58 7.02 5.01
C ALA A 181 7.38 6.07 4.85
N CYS A 182 6.55 6.23 3.80
CA CYS A 182 5.46 5.30 3.49
C CYS A 182 5.97 3.89 3.19
N LEU A 183 7.09 3.76 2.47
CA LEU A 183 7.65 2.45 2.13
C LEU A 183 8.18 1.74 3.39
N GLU A 184 8.97 2.45 4.20
CA GLU A 184 9.48 1.92 5.47
C GLU A 184 8.34 1.55 6.42
N PHE A 185 7.31 2.39 6.50
CA PHE A 185 6.12 2.13 7.29
C PHE A 185 5.37 0.88 6.83
N GLN A 186 5.14 0.72 5.51
CA GLN A 186 4.49 -0.47 4.95
C GLN A 186 5.24 -1.74 5.31
N ASN A 187 6.56 -1.77 5.07
CA ASN A 187 7.38 -2.93 5.36
C ASN A 187 7.29 -3.29 6.86
N CYS A 188 7.40 -2.31 7.77
CA CYS A 188 7.31 -2.61 9.20
C CYS A 188 5.93 -3.12 9.61
N VAL A 189 4.85 -2.56 9.06
CA VAL A 189 3.49 -3.05 9.35
C VAL A 189 3.26 -4.45 8.79
N GLU A 190 3.82 -4.78 7.63
CA GLU A 190 3.78 -6.13 7.06
C GLU A 190 4.45 -7.14 7.99
N GLU A 191 5.67 -6.84 8.45
CA GLU A 191 6.40 -7.70 9.38
C GLU A 191 5.69 -7.81 10.74
N ILE A 192 5.03 -6.74 11.21
CA ILE A 192 4.17 -6.79 12.41
C ILE A 192 2.97 -7.73 12.18
N GLY A 193 2.30 -7.61 11.04
CA GLY A 193 1.14 -8.44 10.71
C GLY A 193 1.49 -9.91 10.60
N ALA A 194 2.56 -10.22 9.86
CA ALA A 194 3.05 -11.58 9.68
C ALA A 194 3.62 -12.17 10.97
N GLY A 195 4.44 -11.40 11.70
CA GLY A 195 5.08 -11.84 12.94
C GLY A 195 4.13 -11.94 14.14
N ALA A 196 2.90 -11.45 14.03
CA ALA A 196 1.88 -11.64 15.07
C ALA A 196 1.39 -13.10 15.18
N TYR A 197 1.65 -13.94 14.19
CA TYR A 197 1.30 -15.36 14.20
C TYR A 197 2.45 -16.21 14.76
N PRO A 198 2.19 -17.33 15.45
CA PRO A 198 3.22 -18.17 16.05
C PRO A 198 4.14 -18.84 15.02
N PRO A 199 5.42 -19.12 15.39
CA PRO A 199 6.09 -18.66 16.61
C PRO A 199 6.50 -17.18 16.53
N GLN A 200 6.25 -16.41 17.59
CA GLN A 200 6.54 -14.96 17.60
C GLN A 200 7.99 -14.63 17.96
N ASP A 201 8.69 -13.89 17.10
CA ASP A 201 9.95 -13.22 17.46
C ASP A 201 9.66 -11.86 18.11
N VAL A 202 9.56 -11.87 19.43
CA VAL A 202 9.18 -10.70 20.25
C VAL A 202 10.18 -9.55 20.13
N ASP A 203 11.47 -9.84 19.95
CA ASP A 203 12.49 -8.81 19.86
C ASP A 203 12.45 -8.13 18.49
N ASP A 204 12.24 -8.90 17.42
CA ASP A 204 12.07 -8.37 16.06
C ASP A 204 10.79 -7.54 15.94
N LEU A 205 9.67 -8.01 16.49
CA LEU A 205 8.41 -7.27 16.54
C LEU A 205 8.55 -5.91 17.25
N LYS A 206 9.30 -5.84 18.36
CA LYS A 206 9.59 -4.56 19.03
C LYS A 206 10.38 -3.61 18.15
N VAL A 207 11.34 -4.13 17.36
CA VAL A 207 12.10 -3.33 16.40
C VAL A 207 11.15 -2.78 15.34
N HIS A 208 10.29 -3.61 14.74
CA HIS A 208 9.35 -3.16 13.73
C HIS A 208 8.34 -2.15 14.24
N VAL A 209 7.81 -2.31 15.46
CA VAL A 209 6.91 -1.31 16.09
C VAL A 209 7.63 0.02 16.25
N ARG A 210 8.87 0.03 16.75
CA ARG A 210 9.66 1.26 16.89
C ARG A 210 9.93 1.93 15.54
N THR A 211 10.35 1.17 14.55
CA THR A 211 10.64 1.71 13.20
C THR A 211 9.38 2.23 12.52
N ALA A 212 8.24 1.54 12.66
CA ALA A 212 6.95 2.03 12.18
C ALA A 212 6.57 3.36 12.85
N ARG A 213 6.81 3.51 14.15
CA ARG A 213 6.59 4.79 14.86
C ARG A 213 7.44 5.92 14.32
N GLU A 214 8.72 5.68 14.11
CA GLU A 214 9.65 6.67 13.57
C GLU A 214 9.23 7.09 12.15
N ALA A 215 8.87 6.14 11.29
CA ALA A 215 8.35 6.41 9.95
C ALA A 215 7.00 7.16 9.97
N GLY A 216 6.08 6.77 10.87
CA GLY A 216 4.80 7.44 11.10
C GLY A 216 4.96 8.89 11.55
N LYS A 217 5.87 9.13 12.49
CA LYS A 217 6.26 10.48 12.93
C LYS A 217 6.85 11.31 11.79
N LYS A 218 7.74 10.72 10.99
CA LYS A 218 8.32 11.41 9.82
C LYS A 218 7.24 11.81 8.81
N MET A 219 6.25 10.95 8.55
CA MET A 219 5.11 11.30 7.69
C MET A 219 4.30 12.47 8.26
N PHE A 220 4.01 12.45 9.57
CA PHE A 220 3.33 13.55 10.25
C PHE A 220 4.11 14.87 10.16
N GLU A 221 5.41 14.85 10.44
CA GLU A 221 6.29 16.03 10.36
C GLU A 221 6.33 16.59 8.93
N CYS A 222 6.37 15.74 7.90
CA CYS A 222 6.32 16.19 6.50
C CYS A 222 5.01 16.94 6.18
N VAL A 223 3.87 16.42 6.63
CA VAL A 223 2.56 17.09 6.46
C VAL A 223 2.57 18.44 7.17
N ARG A 224 2.98 18.47 8.44
CA ARG A 224 3.09 19.70 9.25
C ARG A 224 4.00 20.74 8.59
N ASP A 225 5.21 20.35 8.21
CA ASP A 225 6.24 21.24 7.68
C ASP A 225 5.90 21.76 6.27
N ALA A 226 5.06 21.01 5.54
CA ALA A 226 4.45 21.45 4.29
C ALA A 226 3.38 22.53 4.47
N GLY A 227 3.05 22.90 5.73
CA GLY A 227 1.97 23.82 6.07
C GLY A 227 0.59 23.17 5.95
N ILE A 228 0.53 21.85 6.06
CA ILE A 228 -0.68 21.04 5.96
C ILE A 228 -0.96 20.43 7.34
N GLY A 229 -2.22 20.07 7.59
CA GLY A 229 -2.64 19.43 8.83
C GLY A 229 -3.56 20.33 9.66
N ASP A 230 -4.23 19.69 10.60
CA ASP A 230 -5.24 20.26 11.48
C ASP A 230 -5.22 19.50 12.82
N ASP A 231 -6.10 19.90 13.73
CA ASP A 231 -6.26 19.25 15.03
C ASP A 231 -6.53 17.74 14.90
N GLU A 232 -7.21 17.29 13.84
CA GLU A 232 -7.44 15.86 13.58
C GLU A 232 -6.12 15.13 13.30
N THR A 233 -5.25 15.76 12.51
CA THR A 233 -3.91 15.25 12.20
C THR A 233 -3.04 15.13 13.46
N GLU A 234 -3.05 16.16 14.32
CA GLU A 234 -2.28 16.15 15.58
C GLU A 234 -2.82 15.09 16.56
N ASN A 235 -4.14 15.03 16.73
CA ASN A 235 -4.78 14.06 17.62
C ASN A 235 -4.54 12.61 17.15
N ALA A 236 -4.61 12.36 15.85
CA ALA A 236 -4.33 11.03 15.30
C ALA A 236 -2.86 10.62 15.52
N PHE A 237 -1.93 11.56 15.33
CA PHE A 237 -0.51 11.30 15.61
C PHE A 237 -0.25 11.02 17.10
N ALA A 238 -0.85 11.81 18.00
CA ALA A 238 -0.69 11.61 19.44
C ALA A 238 -1.16 10.21 19.89
N ARG A 239 -2.34 9.77 19.44
CA ARG A 239 -2.85 8.42 19.75
C ARG A 239 -1.98 7.32 19.17
N PHE A 240 -1.54 7.48 17.92
CA PHE A 240 -0.64 6.54 17.27
C PHE A 240 0.68 6.38 18.04
N ASP A 241 1.28 7.51 18.44
CA ASP A 241 2.57 7.50 19.11
C ASP A 241 2.47 6.94 20.54
N GLU A 242 1.42 7.33 21.28
CA GLU A 242 1.13 6.80 22.62
C GLU A 242 0.86 5.29 22.58
N THR A 243 0.01 4.84 21.65
CA THR A 243 -0.31 3.41 21.49
C THR A 243 0.96 2.63 21.19
N GLY A 244 1.76 3.08 20.23
CA GLY A 244 3.03 2.45 19.89
C GLY A 244 4.07 2.46 21.03
N ALA A 245 4.05 3.47 21.90
CA ALA A 245 4.89 3.51 23.10
C ALA A 245 4.43 2.52 24.17
N SER A 246 3.13 2.24 24.22
CA SER A 246 2.50 1.34 25.20
C SER A 246 2.55 -0.13 24.81
N VAL A 247 2.92 -0.46 23.56
CA VAL A 247 3.05 -1.86 23.10
C VAL A 247 4.09 -2.57 23.95
N SER A 248 3.63 -3.51 24.75
CA SER A 248 4.45 -4.30 25.68
C SER A 248 4.32 -5.78 25.33
N LEU A 249 5.28 -6.27 24.55
CA LEU A 249 5.33 -7.67 24.09
C LEU A 249 6.15 -8.53 25.04
N ARG A 250 5.67 -9.74 25.32
CA ARG A 250 6.25 -10.68 26.29
C ARG A 250 6.65 -11.99 25.61
N VAL A 251 7.69 -12.62 26.15
CA VAL A 251 8.09 -13.99 25.78
C VAL A 251 7.45 -14.94 26.81
N ASP A 252 7.05 -16.13 26.36
CA ASP A 252 6.65 -17.23 27.25
C ASP A 252 7.77 -17.73 28.18
#